data_AF-A0A965HL68-F1
#
_entry.id   AF-A0A965HL68-F1
#
_cell.length_a   1.000
_cell.length_b   1.000
_cell.length_c   1.000
_cell.angle_alpha   90.00
_cell.angle_beta   90.00
_cell.angle_gamma   90.00
#
_symmetry.space_group_name_H-M   'P 1'
#
loop_
_entity.id
_entity.type
_entity.pdbx_description
1 polymer ?
#
loop_
_entity_poly.entity_id
_entity_poly.type
_entity_poly.pdbx_seq_one_letter_code
_entity_poly.pdbx_strand_id
1 'polypeptide(L)'
;MSNTQTPVVNRTLLIIATVVGAPLCAALLGGFSTIDRVAKPNAATEAPDAVIARLKPVGEYVLAAADANAGGAVDGAKVYNGLCAGCHAIGAANAPKAGDKSAWGPRIAKGKDTLYSHALNGFQGTAGVMPARGGNPKLTDDEVKAAVDHLVKLAG
;
A
#
# COMPACT_ATOMS: atom_id res chain seq x y z
N MET A 1 -56.02 28.13 19.32
CA MET A 1 -56.13 27.01 18.36
C MET A 1 -54.79 26.29 18.39
N SER A 2 -54.66 25.29 19.27
CA SER A 2 -53.40 24.61 19.56
C SER A 2 -53.50 23.17 19.08
N ASN A 3 -52.60 22.75 18.19
CA ASN A 3 -52.49 21.38 17.71
C ASN A 3 -51.14 20.81 18.14
N THR A 4 -51.17 19.96 19.15
CA THR A 4 -50.03 19.21 19.70
C THR A 4 -50.26 17.75 19.34
N GLN A 5 -49.61 17.26 18.28
CA GLN A 5 -49.62 15.84 17.89
C GLN A 5 -48.32 15.19 18.38
N THR A 6 -48.46 14.12 19.14
CA THR A 6 -47.42 13.29 19.75
C THR A 6 -46.67 12.40 18.74
N PRO A 7 -45.41 12.00 19.01
CA PRO A 7 -44.65 11.09 18.16
C PRO A 7 -45.12 9.64 18.32
N VAL A 8 -45.59 9.04 17.23
CA VAL A 8 -45.87 7.60 17.11
C VAL A 8 -44.56 6.81 17.17
N VAL A 9 -44.25 6.30 18.36
CA VAL A 9 -43.15 5.37 18.58
C VAL A 9 -43.56 4.02 17.97
N ASN A 10 -42.78 3.57 16.99
CA ASN A 10 -42.99 2.38 16.18
C ASN A 10 -42.98 1.09 17.05
N ARG A 11 -44.17 0.68 17.51
CA ARG A 11 -44.45 -0.51 18.34
C ARG A 11 -44.17 -1.86 17.66
N THR A 12 -43.58 -1.85 16.46
CA THR A 12 -43.22 -3.06 15.70
C THR A 12 -41.93 -3.70 16.21
N LEU A 13 -41.16 -3.01 17.07
CA LEU A 13 -39.84 -3.47 17.53
C LEU A 13 -39.85 -4.44 18.74
N LEU A 14 -40.99 -4.98 19.20
CA LEU A 14 -41.03 -5.75 20.47
C LEU A 14 -41.61 -7.18 20.41
N ILE A 15 -41.84 -7.80 19.24
CA ILE A 15 -42.53 -9.13 19.20
C ILE A 15 -41.71 -10.26 18.52
N ILE A 16 -40.59 -9.98 17.84
CA ILE A 16 -39.84 -11.02 17.10
C ILE A 16 -38.60 -11.54 17.87
N ALA A 17 -38.64 -11.52 19.20
CA ALA A 17 -37.48 -11.84 20.05
C ALA A 17 -37.60 -13.14 20.88
N THR A 18 -38.65 -13.98 20.77
CA THR A 18 -38.87 -14.99 21.84
C THR A 18 -39.36 -16.41 21.48
N VAL A 19 -39.52 -16.88 20.22
CA VAL A 19 -40.27 -18.15 20.00
C VAL A 19 -39.64 -19.25 19.11
N VAL A 20 -38.35 -19.23 18.71
CA VAL A 20 -37.68 -20.43 18.14
C VAL A 20 -36.15 -20.32 18.37
N GLY A 21 -35.49 -20.87 19.40
CA GLY A 21 -35.51 -22.26 19.85
C GLY A 21 -34.57 -23.12 18.99
N ALA A 22 -33.24 -22.94 19.07
CA ALA A 22 -32.31 -23.97 19.54
C ALA A 22 -32.89 -25.41 19.48
N PRO A 23 -32.74 -26.13 18.34
CA PRO A 23 -31.74 -27.20 18.28
C PRO A 23 -31.26 -27.53 16.84
N LEU A 24 -30.05 -27.09 16.46
CA LEU A 24 -29.34 -27.68 15.29
C LEU A 24 -27.87 -28.02 15.60
N CYS A 25 -27.47 -27.99 16.88
CA CYS A 25 -26.09 -28.24 17.32
C CYS A 25 -25.76 -29.71 17.70
N ALA A 26 -26.54 -30.71 17.28
CA ALA A 26 -26.36 -32.09 17.77
C ALA A 26 -26.42 -33.18 16.68
N ALA A 27 -25.69 -33.02 15.57
CA ALA A 27 -25.59 -34.07 14.54
C ALA A 27 -24.18 -34.24 13.91
N LEU A 28 -23.10 -33.92 14.62
CA LEU A 28 -21.71 -34.12 14.14
C LEU A 28 -20.80 -34.79 15.18
N LEU A 29 -21.26 -35.91 15.77
CA LEU A 29 -20.42 -36.83 16.53
C LEU A 29 -20.72 -38.25 16.04
N GLY A 30 -20.04 -38.67 14.98
CA GLY A 30 -20.17 -40.02 14.44
C GLY A 30 -19.17 -40.31 13.33
N GLY A 31 -17.97 -40.77 13.71
CA GLY A 31 -17.15 -41.62 12.86
C GLY A 31 -16.10 -40.94 11.99
N PHE A 32 -14.94 -40.61 12.56
CA PHE A 32 -13.68 -40.66 11.81
C PHE A 32 -12.56 -41.17 12.74
N SER A 33 -12.50 -42.48 12.89
CA SER A 33 -11.35 -43.17 13.48
C SER A 33 -11.02 -44.36 12.61
N THR A 34 -9.73 -44.54 12.35
CA THR A 34 -9.04 -45.53 11.51
C THR A 34 -8.68 -45.08 10.08
N ILE A 35 -7.66 -44.22 9.97
CA ILE A 35 -6.64 -44.39 8.92
C ILE A 35 -5.30 -44.57 9.63
N ASP A 36 -5.07 -45.80 10.05
CA ASP A 36 -3.72 -46.33 10.19
C ASP A 36 -3.23 -46.71 8.79
N ARG A 37 -2.18 -46.03 8.33
CA ARG A 37 -1.14 -46.46 7.38
C ARG A 37 -0.60 -45.28 6.58
N VAL A 38 0.51 -44.70 7.03
CA VAL A 38 1.75 -44.61 6.23
C VAL A 38 2.91 -44.62 7.22
N ALA A 39 3.71 -45.68 7.16
CA ALA A 39 5.00 -45.77 7.82
C ALA A 39 5.96 -44.71 7.24
N LYS A 40 6.74 -44.09 8.13
CA LYS A 40 7.96 -43.30 7.87
C LYS A 40 9.18 -44.24 8.05
N PRO A 41 10.43 -43.96 7.59
CA PRO A 41 10.97 -43.11 6.51
C PRO A 41 11.91 -43.88 5.56
N ASN A 42 12.20 -43.34 4.36
CA ASN A 42 13.46 -43.63 3.66
C ASN A 42 14.25 -42.33 3.50
N ALA A 43 15.30 -42.18 4.30
CA ALA A 43 16.34 -41.19 4.11
C ALA A 43 17.16 -41.58 2.88
N ALA A 44 17.18 -40.72 1.87
CA ALA A 44 18.26 -40.64 0.90
C ALA A 44 18.86 -39.24 1.05
N THR A 45 20.01 -39.20 1.69
CA THR A 45 20.91 -38.05 1.83
C THR A 45 21.42 -37.66 0.45
N GLU A 46 21.11 -36.45 -0.01
CA GLU A 46 21.85 -35.78 -1.09
C GLU A 46 22.23 -34.39 -0.60
N ALA A 47 23.52 -34.07 -0.73
CA ALA A 47 24.20 -32.94 -0.12
C ALA A 47 23.75 -31.57 -0.69
N PRO A 48 23.78 -30.48 0.12
CA PRO A 48 23.35 -29.14 -0.29
C PRO A 48 24.29 -28.41 -1.29
N ASP A 49 25.35 -29.05 -1.78
CA ASP A 49 26.39 -28.38 -2.57
C ASP A 49 26.10 -28.32 -4.08
N ALA A 50 25.06 -29.00 -4.58
CA ALA A 50 24.78 -29.11 -6.02
C ALA A 50 23.87 -28.00 -6.60
N VAL A 51 23.36 -27.08 -5.78
CA VAL A 51 22.43 -26.01 -6.21
C VAL A 51 23.18 -24.72 -6.59
N ILE A 52 24.35 -24.47 -6.02
CA ILE A 52 25.09 -23.20 -6.18
C ILE A 52 25.82 -23.11 -7.53
N ALA A 53 26.15 -24.24 -8.17
CA ALA A 53 26.89 -24.26 -9.44
C ALA A 53 26.08 -23.79 -10.66
N ARG A 54 24.75 -23.67 -10.55
CA ARG A 54 23.84 -23.27 -11.65
C ARG A 54 23.45 -21.79 -11.65
N LEU A 55 23.87 -21.03 -10.63
CA LEU A 55 23.59 -19.61 -10.46
C LEU A 55 24.65 -18.70 -11.12
N LYS A 56 25.14 -19.06 -12.31
CA LYS A 56 25.97 -18.13 -13.09
C LYS A 56 25.07 -17.29 -14.01
N PRO A 57 25.08 -15.96 -13.93
CA PRO A 57 24.31 -15.13 -14.84
C PRO A 57 24.86 -15.28 -16.27
N VAL A 58 24.00 -15.69 -17.21
CA VAL A 58 24.30 -15.85 -18.64
C VAL A 58 23.87 -14.64 -19.48
N GLY A 59 23.70 -13.47 -18.86
CA GLY A 59 23.29 -12.26 -19.54
C GLY A 59 24.11 -11.07 -19.07
N GLU A 60 25.04 -10.62 -19.91
CA GLU A 60 25.57 -9.27 -19.82
C GLU A 60 24.53 -8.33 -20.47
N TYR A 61 23.85 -7.54 -19.65
CA TYR A 61 23.00 -6.47 -20.15
C TYR A 61 23.86 -5.21 -20.27
N VAL A 62 23.98 -4.70 -21.49
CA VAL A 62 24.59 -3.39 -21.73
C VAL A 62 23.59 -2.31 -21.36
N LEU A 63 23.82 -1.61 -20.25
CA LEU A 63 23.19 -0.33 -20.01
C LEU A 63 23.71 0.66 -21.05
N ALA A 64 22.86 1.01 -22.02
CA ALA A 64 22.98 2.31 -22.65
C ALA A 64 22.94 3.36 -21.53
N ALA A 65 23.95 4.25 -21.51
CA ALA A 65 24.24 5.18 -20.44
C ALA A 65 22.98 5.79 -19.82
N ALA A 66 22.65 5.35 -18.61
CA ALA A 66 21.75 6.09 -17.74
C ALA A 66 22.52 7.28 -17.19
N ASP A 67 21.94 8.46 -17.40
CA ASP A 67 22.30 9.74 -16.81
C ASP A 67 22.86 9.59 -15.39
N ALA A 68 23.94 10.29 -15.09
CA ALA A 68 24.76 10.18 -13.89
C ALA A 68 24.08 10.71 -12.60
N ASN A 69 22.78 10.51 -12.45
CA ASN A 69 22.00 10.83 -11.25
C ASN A 69 21.22 9.63 -10.67
N ALA A 70 21.51 8.40 -11.11
CA ALA A 70 20.99 7.21 -10.46
C ALA A 70 21.76 6.94 -9.15
N GLY A 71 21.42 7.69 -8.10
CA GLY A 71 21.69 7.27 -6.72
C GLY A 71 21.22 5.83 -6.56
N GLY A 72 22.09 4.97 -6.00
CA GLY A 72 21.96 3.51 -5.99
C GLY A 72 20.52 3.05 -5.81
N ALA A 73 20.01 2.26 -6.77
CA ALA A 73 18.60 2.11 -7.10
C ALA A 73 17.63 2.02 -5.90
N VAL A 74 17.23 3.17 -5.38
CA VAL A 74 16.11 3.27 -4.44
C VAL A 74 14.83 3.21 -5.26
N ASP A 75 13.99 2.22 -4.99
CA ASP A 75 12.71 2.07 -5.69
C ASP A 75 11.71 3.14 -5.23
N GLY A 76 11.69 4.26 -5.95
CA GLY A 76 10.77 5.36 -5.71
C GLY A 76 9.30 4.99 -5.84
N ALA A 77 8.97 3.98 -6.67
CA ALA A 77 7.59 3.51 -6.80
C ALA A 77 7.14 2.79 -5.52
N LYS A 78 8.03 2.00 -4.91
CA LYS A 78 7.76 1.36 -3.62
C LYS A 78 7.50 2.38 -2.51
N VAL A 79 8.33 3.43 -2.41
CA VAL A 79 8.15 4.51 -1.42
C VAL A 79 6.84 5.28 -1.69
N TYR A 80 6.58 5.60 -2.95
CA TYR A 80 5.32 6.24 -3.35
C TYR A 80 4.11 5.41 -2.93
N ASN A 81 4.06 4.12 -3.29
CA ASN A 81 2.93 3.25 -2.97
C ASN A 81 2.76 3.04 -1.46
N GLY A 82 3.86 2.98 -0.70
CA GLY A 82 3.84 2.73 0.74
C GLY A 82 3.43 3.93 1.60
N LEU A 83 3.60 5.15 1.10
CA LEU A 83 3.34 6.37 1.90
C LEU A 83 2.68 7.48 1.08
N CYS A 84 3.31 7.90 -0.01
CA CYS A 84 2.94 9.12 -0.73
C CYS A 84 1.57 9.01 -1.42
N ALA A 85 1.21 7.81 -1.88
CA ALA A 85 -0.05 7.51 -2.56
C ALA A 85 -1.27 7.84 -1.68
N GLY A 86 -1.14 7.77 -0.35
CA GLY A 86 -2.23 8.09 0.58
C GLY A 86 -2.84 9.48 0.36
N CYS A 87 -2.02 10.45 -0.08
CA CYS A 87 -2.50 11.77 -0.45
C CYS A 87 -2.47 11.99 -1.97
N HIS A 88 -1.40 11.58 -2.64
CA HIS A 88 -1.19 11.92 -4.04
C HIS A 88 -1.97 11.06 -5.03
N ALA A 89 -2.45 9.85 -4.68
CA ALA A 89 -3.19 9.04 -5.65
C ALA A 89 -4.56 9.63 -6.01
N ILE A 90 -5.24 10.22 -5.01
CA ILE A 90 -6.59 10.78 -5.16
C ILE A 90 -6.64 12.30 -5.00
N GLY A 91 -5.52 12.93 -4.63
CA GLY A 91 -5.45 14.36 -4.31
C GLY A 91 -6.07 14.71 -2.96
N ALA A 92 -5.93 13.84 -1.97
CA ALA A 92 -6.46 14.08 -0.63
C ALA A 92 -5.82 15.34 -0.02
N ALA A 93 -6.59 16.10 0.77
CA ALA A 93 -6.16 17.38 1.35
C ALA A 93 -5.57 18.36 0.31
N ASN A 94 -6.11 18.33 -0.92
CA ASN A 94 -5.65 19.12 -2.08
C ASN A 94 -4.21 18.82 -2.52
N ALA A 95 -3.69 17.63 -2.21
CA ALA A 95 -2.42 17.18 -2.75
C ALA A 95 -2.48 17.13 -4.29
N PRO A 96 -1.39 17.47 -5.01
CA PRO A 96 -1.36 17.33 -6.45
C PRO A 96 -1.49 15.85 -6.82
N LYS A 97 -2.55 15.52 -7.57
CA LYS A 97 -2.87 14.15 -7.94
C LYS A 97 -1.78 13.59 -8.86
N ALA A 98 -1.30 12.38 -8.60
CA ALA A 98 -0.35 11.68 -9.43
C ALA A 98 -0.92 11.52 -10.86
N GLY A 99 -0.10 11.82 -11.87
CA GLY A 99 -0.51 11.78 -13.27
C GLY A 99 -1.32 12.99 -13.77
N ASP A 100 -1.70 13.93 -12.90
CA ASP A 100 -2.35 15.17 -13.33
C ASP A 100 -1.32 16.15 -13.91
N LYS A 101 -1.17 16.13 -15.24
CA LYS A 101 -0.22 16.99 -15.95
C LYS A 101 -0.46 18.49 -15.71
N SER A 102 -1.72 18.90 -15.53
CA SER A 102 -2.07 20.30 -15.29
C SER A 102 -1.64 20.75 -13.88
N ALA A 103 -1.79 19.88 -12.88
CA ALA A 103 -1.34 20.17 -11.52
C ALA A 103 0.19 20.16 -11.41
N TRP A 104 0.86 19.24 -12.13
CA TRP A 104 2.31 19.02 -12.04
C TRP A 104 3.14 19.91 -12.96
N GLY A 105 2.62 20.36 -14.11
CA GLY A 105 3.36 21.21 -15.05
C GLY A 105 3.99 22.45 -14.39
N PRO A 106 3.20 23.29 -13.67
CA PRO A 106 3.74 24.45 -12.96
C PRO A 106 4.69 24.10 -11.80
N ARG A 107 4.68 22.87 -11.30
CA ARG A 107 5.56 22.39 -10.22
C ARG A 107 6.89 21.94 -10.79
N ILE A 108 6.85 21.15 -11.86
CA ILE A 108 8.04 20.70 -12.60
C ILE A 108 8.81 21.90 -13.15
N ALA A 109 8.10 22.94 -13.62
CA ALA A 109 8.72 24.19 -14.08
C ALA A 109 9.55 24.93 -13.00
N LYS A 110 9.35 24.64 -11.71
CA LYS A 110 10.18 25.20 -10.62
C LYS A 110 11.51 24.46 -10.42
N GLY A 111 11.74 23.38 -11.16
CA GLY A 111 12.95 22.56 -11.07
C GLY A 111 12.88 21.46 -10.01
N LYS A 112 13.66 20.39 -10.22
CA LYS A 112 13.68 19.21 -9.34
C LYS A 112 14.18 19.54 -7.93
N ASP A 113 15.17 20.42 -7.80
CA ASP A 113 15.73 20.81 -6.50
C ASP A 113 14.69 21.44 -5.57
N THR A 114 13.82 22.29 -6.13
CA THR A 114 12.70 22.88 -5.39
C THR A 114 11.73 21.79 -4.91
N LEU A 115 11.40 20.82 -5.77
CA LEU A 115 10.50 19.72 -5.42
C LEU A 115 11.10 18.84 -4.32
N TYR A 116 12.39 18.53 -4.40
CA TYR A 116 13.10 17.79 -3.37
C TYR A 116 13.12 18.55 -2.05
N SER A 117 13.48 19.83 -2.07
CA SER A 117 13.50 20.65 -0.86
C SER A 117 12.14 20.68 -0.17
N HIS A 118 11.07 20.89 -0.92
CA HIS A 118 9.70 20.86 -0.39
C HIS A 118 9.30 19.48 0.15
N ALA A 119 9.69 18.40 -0.51
CA ALA A 119 9.38 17.05 -0.05
C ALA A 119 10.19 16.64 1.19
N LEU A 120 11.43 17.07 1.30
CA LEU A 120 12.32 16.77 2.42
C LEU A 120 11.96 17.59 3.66
N ASN A 121 11.83 18.91 3.49
CA ASN A 121 11.64 19.85 4.59
C ASN A 121 10.18 20.12 4.92
N GLY A 122 9.27 19.67 4.05
CA GLY A 122 7.87 20.04 4.09
C GLY A 122 7.61 21.37 3.38
N PHE A 123 6.36 21.59 3.02
CA PHE A 123 5.94 22.77 2.29
C PHE A 123 4.52 23.16 2.66
N GLN A 124 4.34 24.42 3.04
CA GLN A 124 3.02 25.02 3.20
C GLN A 124 2.74 25.91 2.00
N GLY A 125 1.83 25.44 1.15
CA GLY A 125 1.38 26.17 -0.02
C GLY A 125 -0.02 26.72 0.15
N THR A 126 -0.49 27.42 -0.89
CA THR A 126 -1.86 27.90 -0.98
C THR A 126 -2.89 26.78 -1.10
N ALA A 127 -2.51 25.64 -1.69
CA ALA A 127 -3.40 24.50 -1.86
C ALA A 127 -3.53 23.65 -0.58
N GLY A 128 -2.48 23.59 0.24
CA GLY A 128 -2.44 22.72 1.40
C GLY A 128 -1.03 22.58 1.97
N VAL A 129 -0.88 21.63 2.88
CA VAL A 129 0.38 21.36 3.59
C VAL A 129 0.91 19.99 3.16
N MET A 130 2.16 19.95 2.73
CA MET A 130 2.95 18.75 2.54
C MET A 130 3.88 18.59 3.76
N PRO A 131 3.71 17.55 4.59
CA PRO A 131 4.61 17.32 5.73
C PRO A 131 6.03 16.99 5.27
N ALA A 132 7.01 17.31 6.12
CA ALA A 132 8.40 16.91 5.91
C ALA A 132 8.52 15.39 5.73
N ARG A 133 9.25 14.96 4.71
CA ARG A 133 9.42 13.55 4.31
C ARG A 133 8.09 12.79 4.17
N GLY A 134 7.04 13.46 3.72
CA GLY A 134 5.70 12.88 3.60
C GLY A 134 5.10 12.41 4.94
N GLY A 135 5.60 12.91 6.07
CA GLY A 135 5.16 12.56 7.41
C GLY A 135 5.91 11.38 8.04
N ASN A 136 6.86 10.78 7.33
CA ASN A 136 7.69 9.70 7.86
C ASN A 136 9.15 10.15 8.02
N PRO A 137 9.59 10.52 9.24
CA PRO A 137 10.96 11.00 9.46
C PRO A 137 12.03 9.92 9.24
N LYS A 138 11.64 8.64 9.16
CA LYS A 138 12.56 7.51 8.95
C LYS A 138 12.98 7.33 7.49
N LEU A 139 12.29 7.96 6.54
CA LEU A 139 12.73 7.91 5.14
C LEU A 139 14.06 8.64 4.99
N THR A 140 14.97 8.03 4.25
CA THR A 140 16.21 8.65 3.81
C THR A 140 15.92 9.71 2.75
N ASP A 141 16.86 10.64 2.56
CA ASP A 141 16.69 11.69 1.54
C ASP A 141 16.58 11.10 0.13
N ASP A 142 17.30 10.01 -0.14
CA ASP A 142 17.30 9.33 -1.43
C ASP A 142 15.96 8.63 -1.69
N GLU A 143 15.32 8.05 -0.67
CA GLU A 143 13.96 7.50 -0.76
C GLU A 143 12.93 8.57 -1.09
N VAL A 144 13.02 9.74 -0.44
CA VAL A 144 12.10 10.86 -0.71
C VAL A 144 12.32 11.39 -2.12
N LYS A 145 13.57 11.61 -2.54
CA LYS A 145 13.89 12.09 -3.90
C LYS A 145 13.44 11.10 -4.97
N ALA A 146 13.65 9.80 -4.76
CA ALA A 146 13.19 8.76 -5.67
C ALA A 146 11.65 8.75 -5.80
N ALA A 147 10.92 8.95 -4.70
CA ALA A 147 9.46 9.06 -4.73
C ALA A 147 8.97 10.32 -5.46
N VAL A 148 9.66 11.46 -5.29
CA VAL A 148 9.39 12.69 -6.06
C VAL A 148 9.61 12.45 -7.55
N ASP A 149 10.70 11.78 -7.92
CA ASP A 149 10.99 11.44 -9.31
C ASP A 149 9.93 10.52 -9.91
N HIS A 150 9.44 9.55 -9.14
CA HIS A 150 8.33 8.71 -9.56
C HIS A 150 7.06 9.53 -9.84
N LEU A 151 6.69 10.46 -8.94
CA LEU A 151 5.55 11.35 -9.12
C LEU A 151 5.67 12.24 -10.37
N VAL A 152 6.85 12.83 -10.57
CA VAL A 152 7.15 13.64 -11.76
C VAL A 152 7.04 12.79 -13.03
N LYS A 153 7.58 11.56 -13.01
CA LYS A 153 7.49 10.62 -14.13
C LYS A 153 6.06 10.23 -14.46
N LEU A 154 5.19 10.04 -13.47
CA LEU A 154 3.77 9.75 -13.70
C LEU A 154 3.04 10.92 -14.39
N ALA A 155 3.50 12.15 -14.17
CA ALA A 155 2.89 13.37 -14.72
C ALA A 155 3.53 13.89 -16.01
N GLY A 156 4.68 13.35 -16.42
CA GLY A 156 5.33 13.63 -17.71
C GLY A 156 4.51 13.09 -18.89
#